data_AF-A0A5D2XAR1-F1
#
_entry.id   AF-A0A5D2XAR1-F1
#
_cell.length_a   1.000
_cell.length_b   1.000
_cell.length_c   1.000
_cell.angle_alpha   90.00
_cell.angle_beta   90.00
_cell.angle_gamma   90.00
#
_symmetry.space_group_name_H-M   'P 1'
#
loop_
_entity.id
_entity.type
_entity.pdbx_description
1 polymer ?
#
loop_
_entity_poly.entity_id
_entity_poly.type
_entity_poly.pdbx_seq_one_letter_code
_entity_poly.pdbx_strand_id
1 'polypeptide(L)'
;MASSLCLNSCAAVPGAAKQILSSLILLHKFPSSLGHKYCISKTSASLSVPITDKKEFRSTDLVALEYADLNLTDKISQELGHVRIRQHVNPLSSSFSVPAPVPNWDEAFKDPTLPLMVDIGSGSGRFLLWLAKQNPDSQNYLGLEIRAKLVKRAEFWVKELALSNIHFMFANAAVSFKQLASTYPGPLALVSILCPDPHFKKRHHKRRVVQTPLVNSILTRLMPEGKYALMDHHLLGLWHRK
;
A
#
# COMPACT_ATOMS: atom_id res chain seq x y z
N MET A 1 6.50 32.40 -6.83
CA MET A 1 7.25 31.82 -7.96
C MET A 1 7.27 30.32 -7.79
N ALA A 2 6.79 29.59 -8.80
CA ALA A 2 6.65 28.14 -8.79
C ALA A 2 8.02 27.46 -8.93
N SER A 3 8.29 26.42 -8.14
CA SER A 3 9.44 25.55 -8.36
C SER A 3 8.97 24.18 -8.81
N SER A 4 9.42 23.88 -10.02
CA SER A 4 9.13 22.76 -10.90
C SER A 4 9.55 21.39 -10.37
N LEU A 5 8.68 20.41 -10.63
CA LEU A 5 8.91 19.01 -11.05
C LEU A 5 10.37 18.53 -11.14
N CYS A 6 10.65 17.40 -10.49
CA CYS A 6 11.65 16.43 -10.95
C CYS A 6 10.93 15.12 -11.31
N LEU A 7 10.55 14.98 -12.58
CA LEU A 7 10.22 13.71 -13.22
C LEU A 7 11.53 13.10 -13.73
N ASN A 8 12.11 12.15 -13.00
CA ASN A 8 13.18 11.32 -13.56
C ASN A 8 12.55 10.08 -14.22
N SER A 9 12.66 10.03 -15.55
CA SER A 9 12.29 8.89 -16.37
C SER A 9 13.25 7.73 -16.09
N CYS A 10 12.74 6.65 -15.49
CA CYS A 10 13.40 5.36 -15.47
C CYS A 10 12.44 4.35 -16.12
N ALA A 11 12.90 3.65 -17.15
CA ALA A 11 12.13 2.59 -17.81
C ALA A 11 11.76 1.52 -16.76
N ALA A 12 10.47 1.21 -16.61
CA ALA A 12 9.97 0.42 -15.49
C ALA A 12 9.51 -0.99 -15.91
N VAL A 13 10.03 -1.98 -15.19
CA VAL A 13 9.74 -3.44 -15.17
C VAL A 13 8.68 -3.70 -14.07
N PRO A 14 7.96 -4.85 -13.98
CA PRO A 14 7.04 -5.09 -12.85
C PRO A 14 7.74 -4.87 -11.50
N GLY A 15 7.09 -4.20 -10.54
CA GLY A 15 7.65 -3.94 -9.20
C GLY A 15 7.86 -2.47 -8.83
N ALA A 16 7.42 -1.51 -9.65
CA ALA A 16 7.65 -0.08 -9.42
C ALA A 16 7.07 0.45 -8.09
N ALA A 17 5.86 0.04 -7.69
CA ALA A 17 5.27 0.51 -6.41
C ALA A 17 6.06 0.01 -5.21
N LYS A 18 6.36 -1.30 -5.20
CA LYS A 18 7.17 -1.97 -4.18
C LYS A 18 8.57 -1.34 -4.11
N GLN A 19 9.21 -1.06 -5.25
CA GLN A 19 10.53 -0.42 -5.31
C GLN A 19 10.51 1.06 -4.88
N ILE A 20 9.56 1.86 -5.39
CA ILE A 20 9.47 3.30 -5.08
C ILE A 20 9.16 3.53 -3.61
N LEU A 21 8.20 2.80 -3.03
CA LEU A 21 7.90 2.94 -1.60
C LEU A 21 8.95 2.27 -0.72
N SER A 22 9.46 1.09 -1.09
CA SER A 22 10.59 0.47 -0.36
C SER A 22 11.79 1.41 -0.31
N SER A 23 12.14 2.08 -1.42
CA SER A 23 13.23 3.06 -1.46
C SER A 23 12.91 4.33 -0.65
N LEU A 24 11.70 4.87 -0.72
CA LEU A 24 11.26 6.00 0.12
C LEU A 24 11.37 5.70 1.62
N ILE A 25 11.17 4.43 2.00
CA ILE A 25 11.23 3.91 3.38
C ILE A 25 12.69 3.56 3.78
N LEU A 26 13.46 2.90 2.91
CA LEU A 26 14.87 2.52 3.14
C LEU A 26 15.81 3.72 3.27
N LEU A 27 15.47 4.86 2.65
CA LEU A 27 16.21 6.12 2.80
C LEU A 27 16.20 6.69 4.23
N HIS A 28 15.46 6.10 5.17
CA HIS A 28 15.50 6.45 6.61
C HIS A 28 16.55 5.68 7.43
N LYS A 29 17.34 4.77 6.84
CA LYS A 29 18.55 4.26 7.51
C LYS A 29 19.71 5.23 7.26
N PHE A 30 19.99 6.14 8.19
CA PHE A 30 21.27 6.88 8.26
C PHE A 30 21.67 7.16 9.73
N PRO A 31 22.98 7.28 10.07
CA PRO A 31 24.17 7.12 9.22
C PRO A 31 25.28 6.20 9.80
N SER A 32 26.11 5.61 8.92
CA SER A 32 27.57 5.53 9.13
C SER A 32 28.32 5.06 7.87
N SER A 33 29.06 5.99 7.25
CA SER A 33 30.35 5.84 6.55
C SER A 33 30.54 4.86 5.37
N LEU A 34 31.35 5.34 4.40
CA LEU A 34 31.90 4.68 3.20
C LEU A 34 30.85 4.43 2.10
N GLY A 35 30.75 5.22 1.03
CA GLY A 35 31.83 5.68 0.19
C GLY A 35 32.33 4.53 -0.65
N HIS A 36 31.63 4.14 -1.72
CA HIS A 36 32.18 3.36 -2.83
C HIS A 36 31.41 3.67 -4.12
N LYS A 37 32.15 4.20 -5.10
CA LYS A 37 31.73 4.37 -6.49
C LYS A 37 31.68 2.97 -7.11
N TYR A 38 30.56 2.56 -7.69
CA TYR A 38 30.53 1.43 -8.61
C TYR A 38 30.09 1.90 -9.99
N CYS A 39 31.07 1.92 -10.89
CA CYS A 39 30.91 1.94 -12.34
C CYS A 39 30.46 0.53 -12.76
N ILE A 40 29.42 0.42 -13.58
CA ILE A 40 29.05 -0.85 -14.22
C ILE A 40 29.15 -0.67 -15.73
N SER A 41 30.19 -1.30 -16.28
CA SER A 41 30.41 -1.52 -17.71
C SER A 41 29.29 -2.40 -18.29
N LYS A 42 28.80 -2.02 -19.48
CA LYS A 42 27.91 -2.84 -20.31
C LYS A 42 28.70 -4.00 -20.92
N THR A 43 28.23 -5.23 -20.74
CA THR A 43 28.54 -6.35 -21.63
C THR A 43 27.23 -7.00 -22.06
N SER A 44 26.95 -6.86 -23.35
CA SER A 44 25.86 -7.52 -24.05
C SER A 44 26.23 -8.97 -24.34
N ALA A 45 25.50 -9.92 -23.75
CA ALA A 45 25.49 -11.30 -24.20
C ALA A 45 24.03 -11.73 -24.38
N SER A 46 23.61 -11.85 -25.63
CA SER A 46 22.33 -12.38 -26.04
C SER A 46 22.37 -13.91 -26.01
N LEU A 47 21.65 -14.53 -25.07
CA LEU A 47 21.34 -15.95 -25.10
C LEU A 47 19.83 -16.11 -25.32
N SER A 48 19.47 -16.62 -26.49
CA SER A 48 18.10 -16.95 -26.89
C SER A 48 17.64 -18.22 -26.18
N VAL A 49 16.69 -18.09 -25.26
CA VAL A 49 15.99 -19.23 -24.61
C VAL A 49 14.75 -19.59 -25.45
N PRO A 50 14.41 -20.89 -25.63
CA PRO A 50 13.29 -21.31 -26.49
C PRO A 50 11.94 -20.89 -25.91
N ILE A 51 11.05 -20.45 -26.82
CA ILE A 51 9.67 -20.03 -26.53
C ILE A 51 8.88 -21.25 -26.02
N THR A 52 8.61 -21.28 -24.72
CA THR A 52 7.61 -22.17 -24.12
C THR A 52 6.30 -21.41 -23.90
N ASP A 53 5.18 -22.13 -24.07
CA ASP A 53 3.80 -21.65 -24.09
C ASP A 53 3.52 -20.38 -23.28
N LYS A 54 3.02 -19.34 -23.97
CA LYS A 54 2.52 -18.12 -23.34
C LYS A 54 1.24 -18.45 -22.57
N LYS A 55 1.37 -18.98 -21.35
CA LYS A 55 0.28 -19.04 -20.39
C LYS A 55 -0.09 -17.60 -20.04
N GLU A 56 -1.26 -17.14 -20.50
CA GLU A 56 -1.76 -15.81 -20.22
C GLU A 56 -2.05 -15.68 -18.71
N PHE A 57 -1.12 -15.08 -17.97
CA PHE A 57 -1.24 -14.88 -16.53
C PHE A 57 -2.32 -13.84 -16.23
N ARG A 58 -3.21 -14.14 -15.28
CA ARG A 58 -4.17 -13.13 -14.79
C ARG A 58 -3.41 -12.10 -13.96
N SER A 59 -3.90 -10.87 -13.90
CA SER A 59 -3.28 -9.80 -13.09
C SER A 59 -3.13 -10.16 -11.62
N THR A 60 -4.02 -10.99 -11.07
CA THR A 60 -3.92 -11.53 -9.71
C THR A 60 -2.72 -12.44 -9.51
N ASP A 61 -2.35 -13.20 -10.52
CA ASP A 61 -1.26 -14.18 -10.46
C ASP A 61 0.09 -13.47 -10.47
N LEU A 62 0.20 -12.38 -11.24
CA LEU A 62 1.37 -11.51 -11.25
C LEU A 62 1.61 -10.83 -9.90
N VAL A 63 0.54 -10.33 -9.27
CA VAL A 63 0.63 -9.77 -7.91
C VAL A 63 1.01 -10.86 -6.90
N ALA A 64 0.49 -12.08 -7.03
CA ALA A 64 0.88 -13.17 -6.15
C ALA A 64 2.38 -13.51 -6.27
N LEU A 65 2.92 -13.54 -7.49
CA LEU A 65 4.34 -13.76 -7.75
C LEU A 65 5.24 -12.66 -7.15
N GLU A 66 4.81 -11.40 -7.19
CA GLU A 66 5.58 -10.27 -6.63
C GLU A 66 5.79 -10.38 -5.11
N TYR A 67 4.86 -11.03 -4.41
CA TYR A 67 4.88 -11.23 -2.96
C TYR A 67 4.99 -12.71 -2.57
N ALA A 68 5.59 -13.53 -3.44
CA ALA A 68 5.73 -14.96 -3.21
C ALA A 68 6.52 -15.28 -1.92
N ASP A 69 7.45 -14.41 -1.52
CA ASP A 69 8.25 -14.50 -0.30
C ASP A 69 7.43 -14.41 1.00
N LEU A 70 6.17 -13.98 0.92
CA LEU A 70 5.24 -14.03 2.04
C LEU A 70 4.69 -15.44 2.31
N ASN A 71 4.75 -16.38 1.35
CA ASN A 71 4.20 -17.74 1.49
C ASN A 71 2.75 -17.78 2.01
N LEU A 72 1.90 -16.86 1.52
CA LEU A 72 0.52 -16.71 2.00
C LEU A 72 -0.35 -17.90 1.62
N THR A 73 -1.12 -18.43 2.57
CA THR A 73 -2.07 -19.51 2.33
C THR A 73 -3.42 -18.98 1.86
N ASP A 74 -4.06 -19.66 0.90
CA ASP A 74 -5.41 -19.32 0.43
C ASP A 74 -6.53 -20.02 1.21
N LYS A 75 -6.23 -20.59 2.39
CA LYS A 75 -7.19 -21.34 3.23
C LYS A 75 -8.47 -20.55 3.51
N ILE A 76 -8.36 -19.26 3.82
CA ILE A 76 -9.53 -18.39 4.03
C ILE A 76 -10.43 -18.28 2.80
N SER A 77 -9.88 -18.37 1.58
CA SER A 77 -10.68 -18.31 0.36
C SER A 77 -11.59 -19.54 0.23
N GLN A 78 -11.23 -20.66 0.87
CA GLN A 78 -12.05 -21.87 0.94
C GLN A 78 -13.13 -21.73 2.03
N GLU A 79 -12.79 -21.18 3.20
CA GLU A 79 -13.75 -20.99 4.31
C GLU A 79 -14.79 -19.90 4.07
N LEU A 80 -14.41 -18.78 3.42
CA LEU A 80 -15.35 -17.69 3.11
C LEU A 80 -16.33 -18.03 1.98
N GLY A 81 -16.23 -19.23 1.40
CA GLY A 81 -16.93 -19.64 0.19
C GLY A 81 -16.48 -18.83 -1.03
N HIS A 82 -16.88 -19.28 -2.23
CA HIS A 82 -16.53 -18.63 -3.50
C HIS A 82 -17.30 -17.31 -3.71
N VAL A 83 -17.22 -16.36 -2.77
CA VAL A 83 -17.98 -15.13 -2.84
C VAL A 83 -17.18 -14.04 -3.53
N ARG A 84 -17.63 -13.69 -4.73
CA ARG A 84 -17.06 -12.62 -5.56
C ARG A 84 -16.95 -11.31 -4.78
N ILE A 85 -15.73 -10.81 -4.61
CA ILE A 85 -15.46 -9.48 -4.07
C ILE A 85 -15.61 -8.47 -5.21
N ARG A 86 -16.46 -7.45 -5.02
CA ARG A 86 -16.59 -6.36 -5.99
C ARG A 86 -15.31 -5.53 -5.96
N GLN A 87 -14.78 -5.21 -7.14
CA GLN A 87 -13.59 -4.38 -7.26
C GLN A 87 -13.84 -2.96 -6.73
N HIS A 88 -14.97 -2.36 -7.13
CA HIS A 88 -15.36 -1.01 -6.76
C HIS A 88 -16.53 -1.00 -5.77
N VAL A 89 -16.53 -0.02 -4.88
CA VAL A 89 -17.65 0.26 -3.95
C VAL A 89 -18.10 1.71 -4.10
N ASN A 90 -19.31 2.03 -3.61
CA ASN A 90 -19.74 3.42 -3.47
C ASN A 90 -19.40 3.89 -2.04
N PRO A 91 -18.33 4.68 -1.82
CA PRO A 91 -17.94 5.13 -0.48
C PRO A 91 -18.95 6.13 0.14
N LEU A 92 -19.90 6.63 -0.66
CA LEU A 92 -20.96 7.54 -0.20
C LEU A 92 -22.24 6.80 0.22
N SER A 93 -22.22 5.46 0.29
CA SER A 93 -23.35 4.69 0.84
C SER A 93 -23.52 4.97 2.33
N SER A 94 -24.75 4.96 2.84
CA SER A 94 -25.05 5.17 4.27
C SER A 94 -24.32 4.17 5.17
N SER A 95 -24.13 2.93 4.71
CA SER A 95 -23.36 1.89 5.40
C SER A 95 -21.87 2.24 5.62
N PHE A 96 -21.34 3.27 4.95
CA PHE A 96 -19.95 3.72 5.06
C PHE A 96 -19.83 5.16 5.59
N SER A 97 -20.93 5.74 6.08
CA SER A 97 -20.96 7.10 6.62
C SER A 97 -20.50 7.17 8.07
N VAL A 98 -20.60 6.06 8.80
CA VAL A 98 -20.16 5.98 10.20
C VAL A 98 -18.64 5.77 10.24
N PRO A 99 -17.87 6.60 10.97
CA PRO A 99 -16.44 6.37 11.19
C PRO A 99 -16.18 5.02 11.84
N ALA A 100 -15.08 4.37 11.44
CA ALA A 100 -14.62 3.16 12.12
C ALA A 100 -14.29 3.46 13.59
N PRO A 101 -14.63 2.55 14.53
CA PRO A 101 -14.24 2.71 15.92
C PRO A 101 -12.71 2.72 16.04
N VAL A 102 -12.18 3.51 16.98
CA VAL A 102 -10.75 3.54 17.28
C VAL A 102 -10.37 2.20 17.93
N PRO A 103 -9.35 1.50 17.42
CA PRO A 103 -8.91 0.26 18.03
C PRO A 103 -8.15 0.55 19.32
N ASN A 104 -8.04 -0.46 20.19
CA ASN A 104 -7.05 -0.42 21.26
C ASN A 104 -5.65 -0.59 20.62
N TRP A 105 -4.82 0.46 20.66
CA TRP A 105 -3.53 0.45 19.98
C TRP A 105 -2.53 -0.54 20.59
N ASP A 106 -2.65 -0.81 21.89
CA ASP A 106 -1.82 -1.79 22.59
C ASP A 106 -2.18 -3.25 22.21
N GLU A 107 -3.40 -3.48 21.72
CA GLU A 107 -3.81 -4.77 21.15
C GLU A 107 -3.42 -4.88 19.67
N ALA A 108 -3.42 -3.76 18.95
CA ALA A 108 -3.10 -3.71 17.52
C ALA A 108 -1.59 -3.81 17.25
N PHE A 109 -0.76 -3.24 18.12
CA PHE A 109 0.69 -3.16 17.94
C PHE A 109 1.42 -3.51 19.23
N LYS A 110 2.53 -4.25 19.11
CA LYS A 110 3.42 -4.55 20.25
C LYS A 110 3.99 -3.29 20.92
N ASP A 111 4.31 -2.28 20.12
CA ASP A 111 4.72 -0.96 20.59
C ASP A 111 4.01 0.10 19.74
N PRO A 112 2.88 0.67 20.21
CA PRO A 112 2.12 1.66 19.45
C PRO A 112 2.79 3.04 19.39
N THR A 113 3.92 3.25 20.08
CA THR A 113 4.66 4.52 20.05
C THR A 113 5.56 4.66 18.83
N LEU A 114 5.82 3.55 18.12
CA LEU A 114 6.62 3.56 16.89
C LEU A 114 5.98 4.41 15.77
N PRO A 115 6.79 4.89 14.79
CA PRO A 115 6.27 5.59 13.64
C PRO A 115 5.24 4.77 12.86
N LEU A 116 4.13 5.41 12.49
CA LEU A 116 3.04 4.78 11.74
C LEU A 116 3.12 5.09 10.25
N MET A 117 2.99 4.03 9.46
CA MET A 117 2.66 4.09 8.04
C MET A 117 1.22 3.65 7.82
N VAL A 118 0.44 4.48 7.11
CA VAL A 118 -0.96 4.16 6.76
C VAL A 118 -1.08 3.96 5.25
N ASP A 119 -1.65 2.84 4.82
CA ASP A 119 -2.03 2.61 3.42
C ASP A 119 -3.55 2.68 3.27
N ILE A 120 -4.02 3.70 2.56
CA ILE A 120 -5.44 3.96 2.32
C ILE A 120 -5.87 3.25 1.03
N GLY A 121 -6.84 2.35 1.17
CA GLY A 121 -7.25 1.45 0.09
C GLY A 121 -6.27 0.30 -0.07
N SER A 122 -5.81 -0.29 1.04
CA SER A 122 -4.72 -1.28 1.07
C SER A 122 -4.98 -2.58 0.30
N GLY A 123 -6.18 -2.77 -0.24
CA GLY A 123 -6.49 -3.87 -1.14
C GLY A 123 -6.32 -5.21 -0.46
N SER A 124 -5.49 -6.08 -1.04
CA SER A 124 -5.21 -7.39 -0.44
C SER A 124 -4.33 -7.32 0.81
N GLY A 125 -3.70 -6.19 1.10
CA GLY A 125 -2.77 -6.03 2.23
C GLY A 125 -1.36 -6.58 2.00
N ARG A 126 -1.10 -7.28 0.87
CA ARG A 126 0.22 -7.87 0.54
C ARG A 126 1.38 -6.89 0.64
N PHE A 127 1.19 -5.67 0.15
CA PHE A 127 2.21 -4.63 0.20
C PHE A 127 2.63 -4.29 1.64
N LEU A 128 1.66 -4.01 2.51
CA LEU A 128 1.94 -3.73 3.92
C LEU A 128 2.49 -4.95 4.66
N LEU A 129 1.94 -6.15 4.43
CA LEU A 129 2.45 -7.40 5.02
C LEU A 129 3.93 -7.62 4.68
N TRP A 130 4.29 -7.35 3.42
CA TRP A 130 5.67 -7.42 2.97
C TRP A 130 6.56 -6.39 3.69
N LEU A 131 6.12 -5.13 3.79
CA LEU A 131 6.88 -4.11 4.53
C LEU A 131 7.05 -4.44 6.02
N ALA A 132 5.97 -4.89 6.67
CA ALA A 132 5.95 -5.26 8.07
C ALA A 132 6.93 -6.40 8.37
N LYS A 133 6.95 -7.43 7.52
CA LYS A 133 7.89 -8.56 7.63
C LYS A 133 9.36 -8.13 7.49
N GLN A 134 9.65 -7.11 6.68
CA GLN A 134 11.02 -6.62 6.48
C GLN A 134 11.49 -5.65 7.59
N ASN A 135 10.56 -5.04 8.33
CA ASN A 135 10.85 -3.99 9.31
C ASN A 135 10.10 -4.19 10.64
N PRO A 136 10.24 -5.36 11.31
CA PRO A 136 9.38 -5.77 12.42
C PRO A 136 9.40 -4.84 13.64
N ASP A 137 10.54 -4.22 13.95
CA ASP A 137 10.75 -3.50 15.22
C ASP A 137 10.96 -1.98 15.05
N SER A 138 10.72 -1.43 13.87
CA SER A 138 11.03 0.00 13.59
C SER A 138 9.84 0.85 13.21
N GLN A 139 8.74 0.25 12.74
CA GLN A 139 7.55 0.94 12.25
C GLN A 139 6.32 0.07 12.45
N ASN A 140 5.18 0.74 12.63
CA ASN A 140 3.86 0.13 12.59
C ASN A 140 3.18 0.41 11.26
N TYR A 141 2.34 -0.53 10.82
CA TYR A 141 1.65 -0.49 9.55
C TYR A 141 0.14 -0.62 9.74
N LEU A 142 -0.63 0.35 9.24
CA LEU A 142 -2.09 0.35 9.30
C LEU A 142 -2.69 0.34 7.89
N GLY A 143 -3.38 -0.73 7.54
CA GLY A 143 -4.12 -0.82 6.28
C GLY A 143 -5.58 -0.42 6.47
N LEU A 144 -6.05 0.61 5.76
CA LEU A 144 -7.45 1.00 5.75
C LEU A 144 -8.11 0.50 4.46
N GLU A 145 -9.12 -0.36 4.56
CA GLU A 145 -9.81 -0.91 3.39
C GLU A 145 -11.33 -0.94 3.59
N ILE A 146 -12.06 -0.47 2.58
CA ILE A 146 -13.51 -0.36 2.61
C ILE A 146 -14.22 -1.67 2.22
N ARG A 147 -13.48 -2.71 1.82
CA ARG A 147 -14.00 -4.04 1.52
C ARG A 147 -13.67 -4.98 2.69
N ALA A 148 -14.64 -5.16 3.59
CA ALA A 148 -14.49 -5.96 4.82
C ALA A 148 -13.92 -7.38 4.60
N LYS A 149 -14.23 -8.03 3.46
CA LYS A 149 -13.69 -9.36 3.14
C LYS A 149 -12.18 -9.37 2.91
N LEU A 150 -11.64 -8.30 2.33
CA LEU A 150 -10.20 -8.17 2.14
C LEU A 150 -9.50 -7.94 3.47
N VAL A 151 -10.08 -7.12 4.34
CA VAL A 151 -9.59 -6.90 5.70
C VAL A 151 -9.53 -8.22 6.47
N LYS A 152 -10.63 -8.99 6.50
CA LYS A 152 -10.67 -10.30 7.18
C LYS A 152 -9.57 -11.24 6.69
N ARG A 153 -9.32 -11.26 5.38
CA ARG A 153 -8.27 -12.09 4.78
C ARG A 153 -6.86 -11.58 5.13
N ALA A 154 -6.66 -10.27 5.12
CA ALA A 154 -5.37 -9.67 5.49
C ALA A 154 -5.04 -9.92 6.97
N GLU A 155 -6.00 -9.74 7.88
CA GLU A 155 -5.87 -10.03 9.31
C GLU A 155 -5.55 -11.50 9.60
N PHE A 156 -6.10 -12.42 8.82
CA PHE A 156 -5.71 -13.83 8.92
C PHE A 156 -4.26 -14.06 8.54
N TRP A 157 -3.77 -13.42 7.46
CA TRP A 157 -2.37 -13.50 7.09
C TRP A 157 -1.44 -12.84 8.11
N VAL A 158 -1.87 -11.77 8.79
CA VAL A 158 -1.12 -11.20 9.93
C VAL A 158 -0.89 -12.27 11.00
N LYS A 159 -1.93 -13.03 11.35
CA LYS A 159 -1.86 -14.12 12.34
C LYS A 159 -0.98 -15.28 11.89
N GLU A 160 -1.15 -15.76 10.65
CA GLU A 160 -0.34 -16.85 10.08
C GLU A 160 1.15 -16.48 10.02
N LEU A 161 1.47 -15.21 9.77
CA LEU A 161 2.85 -14.71 9.73
C LEU A 161 3.39 -14.29 11.10
N ALA A 162 2.58 -14.36 12.16
CA ALA A 162 2.92 -13.92 13.51
C ALA A 162 3.50 -12.49 13.58
N LEU A 163 2.95 -11.57 12.76
CA LEU A 163 3.38 -10.17 12.75
C LEU A 163 2.65 -9.39 13.84
N SER A 164 3.39 -8.53 14.56
CA SER A 164 2.88 -7.74 15.69
C SER A 164 2.99 -6.22 15.49
N ASN A 165 3.43 -5.80 14.31
CA ASN A 165 3.62 -4.41 13.91
C ASN A 165 2.69 -4.01 12.75
N ILE A 166 1.61 -4.75 12.50
CA ILE A 166 0.68 -4.49 11.41
C ILE A 166 -0.76 -4.80 11.80
N HIS A 167 -1.68 -3.94 11.37
CA HIS A 167 -3.11 -4.12 11.58
C HIS A 167 -3.92 -3.61 10.37
N PHE A 168 -5.02 -4.26 10.04
CA PHE A 168 -5.95 -3.90 8.98
C PHE A 168 -7.33 -3.60 9.53
N MET A 169 -7.90 -2.47 9.10
CA MET A 169 -9.21 -2.01 9.54
C MET A 169 -10.18 -1.90 8.37
N PHE A 170 -11.41 -2.37 8.61
CA PHE A 170 -12.54 -2.07 7.75
C PHE A 170 -12.97 -0.62 8.00
N ALA A 171 -12.62 0.26 7.07
CA ALA A 171 -12.84 1.69 7.24
C ALA A 171 -13.05 2.40 5.91
N ASN A 172 -13.96 3.37 5.92
CA ASN A 172 -13.98 4.42 4.91
C ASN A 172 -13.02 5.53 5.35
N ALA A 173 -11.86 5.62 4.70
CA ALA A 173 -10.81 6.57 5.06
C ALA A 173 -11.28 8.02 5.04
N ALA A 174 -12.20 8.39 4.14
CA ALA A 174 -12.71 9.76 4.02
C ALA A 174 -13.41 10.25 5.31
N VAL A 175 -13.99 9.35 6.10
CA VAL A 175 -14.67 9.67 7.36
C VAL A 175 -13.91 9.23 8.60
N SER A 176 -13.05 8.21 8.48
CA SER A 176 -12.39 7.57 9.65
C SER A 176 -10.96 8.06 9.87
N PHE A 177 -10.24 8.44 8.82
CA PHE A 177 -8.79 8.68 8.89
C PHE A 177 -8.41 9.73 9.94
N LYS A 178 -9.12 10.87 9.96
CA LYS A 178 -8.80 11.97 10.89
C LYS A 178 -8.85 11.50 12.35
N GLN A 179 -9.86 10.72 12.74
CA GLN A 179 -9.99 10.22 14.10
C GLN A 179 -8.87 9.22 14.42
N LEU A 180 -8.66 8.22 13.55
CA LEU A 180 -7.63 7.20 13.74
C LEU A 180 -6.23 7.82 13.86
N ALA A 181 -5.88 8.73 12.95
CA ALA A 181 -4.59 9.41 12.98
C ALA A 181 -4.43 10.36 14.18
N SER A 182 -5.53 10.83 14.78
CA SER A 182 -5.46 11.71 15.97
C SER A 182 -5.30 10.94 17.27
N THR A 183 -5.73 9.68 17.30
CA THR A 183 -5.69 8.85 18.52
C THR A 183 -4.50 7.91 18.57
N TYR A 184 -3.80 7.71 17.46
CA TYR A 184 -2.56 6.93 17.45
C TYR A 184 -1.46 7.63 18.26
N PRO A 185 -0.76 6.94 19.18
CA PRO A 185 0.15 7.60 20.12
C PRO A 185 1.53 7.93 19.53
N GLY A 186 2.00 7.19 18.53
CA GLY A 186 3.25 7.47 17.82
C GLY A 186 3.12 8.52 16.71
N PRO A 187 4.23 8.89 16.05
CA PRO A 187 4.20 9.86 14.96
C PRO A 187 3.70 9.22 13.64
N LEU A 188 2.87 9.95 12.88
CA LEU A 188 2.48 9.53 11.54
C LEU A 188 3.58 9.88 10.53
N ALA A 189 4.33 8.87 10.08
CA ALA A 189 5.50 9.05 9.23
C ALA A 189 5.18 8.99 7.73
N LEU A 190 4.25 8.12 7.33
CA LEU A 190 3.91 7.96 5.91
C LEU A 190 2.43 7.67 5.69
N VAL A 191 1.84 8.29 4.66
CA VAL A 191 0.52 7.90 4.13
C VAL A 191 0.61 7.56 2.64
N SER A 192 0.17 6.36 2.26
CA SER A 192 0.07 5.95 0.86
C SER A 192 -1.38 5.83 0.39
N ILE A 193 -1.60 6.17 -0.87
CA ILE A 193 -2.82 5.89 -1.63
C ILE A 193 -2.37 5.27 -2.95
N LEU A 194 -2.49 3.95 -3.06
CA LEU A 194 -1.97 3.19 -4.20
C LEU A 194 -3.11 2.75 -5.10
N CYS A 195 -3.04 3.13 -6.37
CA CYS A 195 -3.99 2.77 -7.42
C CYS A 195 -5.46 3.03 -7.02
N PRO A 196 -5.81 4.28 -6.63
CA PRO A 196 -7.18 4.60 -6.24
C PRO A 196 -8.13 4.48 -7.44
N ASP A 197 -9.39 4.14 -7.18
CA ASP A 197 -10.42 4.07 -8.20
C ASP A 197 -10.54 5.42 -8.95
N PRO A 198 -10.32 5.46 -10.27
CA PRO A 198 -10.23 6.73 -11.01
C PRO A 198 -11.58 7.43 -11.15
N HIS A 199 -12.68 6.68 -11.10
CA HIS A 199 -14.06 7.16 -11.24
C HIS A 199 -14.25 8.15 -12.42
N PHE A 200 -13.86 7.74 -13.64
CA PHE A 200 -13.85 8.58 -14.86
C PHE A 200 -15.12 9.38 -15.19
N LYS A 201 -16.30 8.90 -14.78
CA LYS A 201 -17.56 9.59 -15.05
C LYS A 201 -17.71 10.78 -14.11
N LYS A 202 -17.98 11.98 -14.64
CA LYS A 202 -18.19 13.23 -13.85
C LYS A 202 -19.09 13.03 -12.63
N ARG A 203 -20.21 12.33 -12.79
CA ARG A 203 -21.17 12.02 -11.71
C ARG A 203 -20.58 11.18 -10.55
N HIS A 204 -19.44 10.52 -10.76
CA HIS A 204 -18.74 9.72 -9.77
C HIS A 204 -17.49 10.41 -9.20
N HIS A 205 -17.15 11.63 -9.62
CA HIS A 205 -15.95 12.31 -9.11
C HIS A 205 -15.94 12.48 -7.59
N LYS A 206 -17.11 12.66 -6.97
CA LYS A 206 -17.28 12.74 -5.51
C LYS A 206 -16.93 11.43 -4.79
N ARG A 207 -16.82 10.31 -5.50
CA ARG A 207 -16.46 8.99 -4.95
C ARG A 207 -14.95 8.76 -4.92
N ARG A 208 -14.15 9.61 -5.58
CA ARG A 208 -12.68 9.48 -5.51
C ARG A 208 -12.22 9.63 -4.07
N VAL A 209 -11.29 8.79 -3.65
CA VAL A 209 -10.73 8.82 -2.29
C VAL A 209 -9.91 10.09 -2.06
N VAL A 210 -9.15 10.52 -3.07
CA VAL A 210 -8.35 11.75 -3.02
C VAL A 210 -9.28 12.95 -3.17
N GLN A 211 -9.69 13.50 -2.04
CA GLN A 211 -10.47 14.74 -1.92
C GLN A 211 -9.80 15.66 -0.91
N THR A 212 -10.03 16.97 -1.06
CA THR A 212 -9.46 18.00 -0.18
C THR A 212 -9.63 17.70 1.32
N PRO A 213 -10.78 17.23 1.84
CA PRO A 213 -10.91 16.95 3.28
C PRO A 213 -9.96 15.86 3.78
N LEU A 214 -9.78 14.79 3.01
CA LEU A 214 -8.86 13.70 3.35
C LEU A 214 -7.41 14.17 3.26
N VAL A 215 -7.05 14.86 2.17
CA VAL A 215 -5.69 15.39 1.97
C VAL A 215 -5.31 16.35 3.10
N ASN A 216 -6.20 17.27 3.47
CA ASN A 216 -5.96 18.18 4.59
C ASN A 216 -5.81 17.42 5.92
N SER A 217 -6.59 16.37 6.14
CA SER A 217 -6.46 15.53 7.33
C SER A 217 -5.13 14.79 7.38
N ILE A 218 -4.59 14.36 6.23
CA ILE A 218 -3.26 13.75 6.12
C ILE A 218 -2.18 14.79 6.43
N LEU A 219 -2.18 15.92 5.72
CA LEU A 219 -1.15 16.95 5.85
C LEU A 219 -1.06 17.55 7.27
N THR A 220 -2.19 17.66 7.96
CA THR A 220 -2.24 18.19 9.34
C THR A 220 -1.80 17.17 10.40
N ARG A 221 -1.70 15.88 10.05
CA ARG A 221 -1.33 14.80 10.98
C ARG A 221 0.05 14.21 10.71
N LEU A 222 0.60 14.39 9.52
CA LEU A 222 1.98 13.99 9.22
C LEU A 222 2.94 14.69 10.18
N MET A 223 3.91 13.93 10.69
CA MET A 223 5.03 14.48 11.43
C MET A 223 5.87 15.42 10.53
N PRO A 224 6.70 16.31 11.10
CA PRO A 224 7.72 17.02 10.31
C PRO A 224 8.56 16.04 9.49
N GLU A 225 8.83 16.36 8.22
CA GLU A 225 9.49 15.47 7.24
C GLU A 225 8.73 14.16 6.92
N GLY A 226 7.48 14.02 7.38
CA GLY A 226 6.59 12.94 7.01
C GLY A 226 6.26 12.95 5.52
N LYS A 227 6.07 11.77 4.94
CA LYS A 227 5.90 11.59 3.50
C LYS A 227 4.47 11.19 3.16
N TYR A 228 4.02 11.55 1.96
CA TYR A 228 2.84 10.96 1.37
C TYR A 228 3.15 10.46 -0.04
N ALA A 229 2.51 9.36 -0.43
CA ALA A 229 2.67 8.76 -1.75
C ALA A 229 1.30 8.58 -2.39
N LEU A 230 1.12 9.15 -3.58
CA LEU A 230 -0.05 8.92 -4.42
C LEU A 230 0.42 8.27 -5.72
N MET A 231 -0.03 7.06 -5.98
CA MET A 231 0.29 6.36 -7.23
C MET A 231 -1.00 6.05 -7.99
N ASP A 232 -1.12 6.54 -9.22
CA ASP A 232 -2.30 6.32 -10.07
C ASP A 232 -2.06 5.19 -11.09
N HIS A 233 -3.14 4.54 -11.51
CA HIS A 233 -3.18 3.59 -12.61
C HIS A 233 -2.63 4.13 -13.93
N HIS A 234 -2.67 5.45 -14.19
CA HIS A 234 -2.07 6.00 -15.42
C HIS A 234 -0.54 5.92 -15.45
N LEU A 235 0.13 5.88 -14.30
CA LEU A 235 1.56 5.55 -14.21
C LEU A 235 1.83 4.06 -14.49
N LEU A 236 0.80 3.20 -14.35
CA LEU A 236 0.78 1.81 -14.80
C LEU A 236 0.18 1.65 -16.22
N GLY A 237 -0.41 2.68 -16.81
CA GLY A 237 -1.19 2.63 -18.07
C GLY A 237 -0.35 2.85 -19.33
N LEU A 238 0.83 3.48 -19.19
CA LEU A 238 1.89 3.45 -20.20
C LEU A 238 2.54 2.05 -20.33
N TRP A 239 2.12 1.10 -19.50
CA TRP A 239 2.71 -0.23 -19.32
C TRP A 239 1.98 -1.34 -20.10
N HIS A 240 0.73 -1.11 -20.54
CA HIS A 240 -0.05 -2.06 -21.36
C HIS A 240 -0.23 -1.62 -22.83
N ARG A 241 0.40 -0.51 -23.24
CA ARG A 241 0.54 -0.13 -24.65
C ARG A 241 1.99 0.24 -24.95
N LYS A 242 2.83 -0.78 -25.13
CA LYS A 242 3.67 -1.01 -26.31
C LYS A 242 4.33 -2.38 -26.19
#